data_AF-A0A1B2HFF1-F1
#
_entry.id   AF-A0A1B2HFF1-F1
#
_cell.length_a   1.000
_cell.length_b   1.000
_cell.length_c   1.000
_cell.angle_alpha   90.00
_cell.angle_beta   90.00
_cell.angle_gamma   90.00
#
_symmetry.space_group_name_H-M   'P 1'
#
loop_
_entity.id
_entity.type
_entity.pdbx_description
1 polymer ?
#
loop_
_entity_poly.entity_id
_entity_poly.type
_entity_poly.pdbx_seq_one_letter_code
_entity_poly.pdbx_strand_id
1 'polypeptide(L)'
;MTNEPAEAATEAAGEQPERRSAVLAMVNAALAKLTAERRQRQPSAADLTIAELERQLGHPKGALASPLKPVNRSRVPRLATIQTMATALNIDAADLGQAFMTDFIGDGDEKTIHQQRAADIIGELPPALQRLALRQLEALAEHSRGCERAHDAAFLAKDADGSSA
;
A
#
# COMPACT_ATOMS: atom_id res chain seq x y z
N MET A 1 58.02 5.66 -10.19
CA MET A 1 57.03 6.68 -9.80
C MET A 1 56.02 6.73 -10.92
N THR A 2 54.74 6.43 -10.80
CA THR A 2 53.91 5.88 -9.70
C THR A 2 52.65 5.41 -10.44
N ASN A 3 52.23 4.17 -10.20
CA ASN A 3 50.92 3.67 -10.58
C ASN A 3 49.88 4.46 -9.79
N GLU A 4 48.96 5.15 -10.46
CA GLU A 4 47.69 5.58 -9.84
C GLU A 4 46.63 4.53 -10.17
N PRO A 5 46.01 3.89 -9.18
CA PRO A 5 44.82 3.09 -9.40
C PRO A 5 43.61 4.00 -9.52
N ALA A 6 42.79 3.75 -10.54
CA ALA A 6 41.43 4.28 -10.64
C ALA A 6 40.63 3.78 -9.42
N GLU A 7 40.43 4.65 -8.45
CA GLU A 7 39.64 4.40 -7.26
C GLU A 7 38.17 4.35 -7.66
N ALA A 8 37.55 3.20 -7.38
CA ALA A 8 36.15 2.94 -7.60
C ALA A 8 35.30 3.91 -6.78
N ALA A 9 34.65 4.86 -7.45
CA ALA A 9 33.54 5.62 -6.90
C ALA A 9 32.35 4.66 -6.73
N THR A 10 32.36 3.94 -5.61
CA THR A 10 31.17 3.27 -5.08
C THR A 10 30.34 4.37 -4.47
N GLU A 11 29.52 5.04 -5.29
CA GLU A 11 28.52 5.99 -4.79
C GLU A 11 27.64 5.24 -3.79
N ALA A 12 27.73 5.68 -2.54
CA ALA A 12 26.95 5.18 -1.44
C ALA A 12 25.46 5.22 -1.84
N ALA A 13 24.82 4.05 -1.73
CA ALA A 13 23.38 3.93 -1.79
C ALA A 13 22.77 5.00 -0.89
N GLY A 14 22.15 6.01 -1.50
CA GLY A 14 21.48 7.08 -0.78
C GLY A 14 20.50 6.46 0.21
N GLU A 15 20.70 6.75 1.50
CA GLU A 15 19.72 6.49 2.54
C GLU A 15 18.42 7.18 2.12
N GLN A 16 17.48 6.41 1.58
CA GLN A 16 16.15 6.93 1.34
C GLN A 16 15.54 7.26 2.71
N PRO A 17 14.95 8.46 2.90
CA PRO A 17 14.31 8.81 4.16
C PRO A 17 13.27 7.74 4.50
N GLU A 18 13.34 7.19 5.71
CA GLU A 18 12.39 6.17 6.18
C GLU A 18 10.96 6.69 6.01
N ARG A 19 10.26 6.17 4.99
CA ARG A 19 8.89 6.57 4.69
C ARG A 19 7.99 6.25 5.89
N ARG A 20 7.30 7.26 6.42
CA ARG A 20 6.35 7.10 7.54
C ARG A 20 5.12 6.34 7.04
N SER A 21 4.92 5.13 7.53
CA SER A 21 3.79 4.26 7.17
C SER A 21 2.45 4.87 7.59
N ALA A 22 1.54 5.04 6.64
CA ALA A 22 0.17 5.51 6.85
C ALA A 22 -0.60 4.54 7.75
N VAL A 23 -0.42 3.22 7.55
CA VAL A 23 -1.04 2.19 8.39
C VAL A 23 -0.58 2.32 9.84
N LEU A 24 0.74 2.43 10.06
CA LEU A 24 1.27 2.55 11.42
C LEU A 24 0.82 3.83 12.10
N ALA A 25 0.75 4.95 11.37
CA ALA A 25 0.22 6.20 11.90
C ALA A 25 -1.25 6.05 12.36
N MET A 26 -2.09 5.42 11.54
CA MET A 26 -3.50 5.20 11.82
C MET A 26 -3.72 4.24 13.00
N VAL A 27 -2.98 3.13 13.02
CA VAL A 27 -3.03 2.15 14.12
C VAL A 27 -2.57 2.77 15.43
N ASN A 28 -1.49 3.55 15.42
CA ASN A 28 -1.00 4.22 16.63
C ASN A 28 -2.00 5.26 17.15
N ALA A 29 -2.66 6.02 16.26
CA ALA A 29 -3.71 6.96 16.65
C ALA A 29 -4.92 6.24 17.28
N ALA A 30 -5.34 5.11 16.71
CA ALA A 30 -6.44 4.31 17.26
C ALA A 30 -6.08 3.72 18.63
N LEU A 31 -4.87 3.16 18.80
CA LEU A 31 -4.39 2.66 20.08
C LEU A 31 -4.30 3.76 21.14
N ALA A 32 -3.85 4.96 20.76
CA ALA A 32 -3.81 6.11 21.67
C ALA A 32 -5.22 6.51 22.14
N LYS A 33 -6.20 6.51 21.22
CA LYS A 33 -7.61 6.79 21.55
C LYS A 33 -8.18 5.74 22.51
N LEU A 34 -8.01 4.45 22.19
CA LEU A 34 -8.47 3.35 23.06
C LEU A 34 -7.80 3.38 24.44
N THR A 35 -6.51 3.72 24.50
CA THR A 35 -5.77 3.88 25.75
C THR A 35 -6.33 5.06 26.56
N ALA A 36 -6.64 6.19 25.93
CA ALA A 36 -7.24 7.34 26.59
C ALA A 36 -8.64 6.99 27.16
N GLU A 37 -9.48 6.32 26.39
CA GLU A 37 -10.80 5.85 26.83
C GLU A 37 -10.69 4.87 28.01
N ARG A 38 -9.69 3.98 27.99
CA ARG A 38 -9.41 3.06 29.10
C ARG A 38 -8.98 3.83 30.36
N ARG A 39 -8.08 4.81 30.23
CA ARG A 39 -7.60 5.63 31.36
C ARG A 39 -8.69 6.49 31.99
N GLN A 40 -9.66 6.96 31.21
CA GLN A 40 -10.84 7.65 31.75
C GLN A 40 -11.65 6.76 32.71
N ARG A 41 -11.69 5.44 32.45
CA ARG A 41 -12.38 4.46 33.31
C ARG A 41 -11.49 3.96 34.44
N GLN A 42 -10.20 3.82 34.19
CA GLN A 42 -9.19 3.30 35.12
C GLN A 42 -7.89 4.09 34.96
N PRO A 43 -7.64 5.13 35.79
CA PRO A 43 -6.49 6.03 35.62
C PRO A 43 -5.12 5.35 35.71
N SER A 44 -5.04 4.20 36.40
CA SER A 44 -3.82 3.40 36.55
C SER A 44 -3.63 2.32 35.47
N ALA A 45 -4.53 2.24 34.49
CA ALA A 45 -4.43 1.24 33.43
C ALA A 45 -3.17 1.47 32.57
N ALA A 46 -2.43 0.39 32.34
CA ALA A 46 -1.30 0.36 31.42
C ALA A 46 -1.75 0.64 29.98
N ASP A 47 -0.80 1.09 29.16
CA ASP A 47 -1.03 1.40 27.74
C ASP A 47 -1.46 0.15 26.98
N LEU A 48 -2.46 0.32 26.11
CA LEU A 48 -2.99 -0.79 25.34
C LEU A 48 -2.05 -1.11 24.17
N THR A 49 -1.53 -2.33 24.16
CA THR A 49 -0.73 -2.84 23.04
C THR A 49 -1.57 -3.72 22.12
N ILE A 50 -1.14 -3.92 20.87
CA ILE A 50 -1.82 -4.82 19.93
C ILE A 50 -1.91 -6.24 20.47
N ALA A 51 -0.84 -6.74 21.11
CA ALA A 51 -0.85 -8.07 21.72
C ALA A 51 -1.84 -8.18 22.90
N GLU A 52 -2.11 -7.08 23.60
CA GLU A 52 -3.13 -7.04 24.65
C GLU A 52 -4.53 -6.95 24.07
N LEU A 53 -4.71 -6.19 22.99
CA LEU A 53 -5.95 -6.13 22.23
C LEU A 53 -6.33 -7.51 21.63
N GLU A 54 -5.37 -8.21 21.03
CA GLU A 54 -5.56 -9.59 20.53
C GLU A 54 -6.07 -10.52 21.64
N ARG A 55 -5.46 -10.44 22.84
CA ARG A 55 -5.88 -11.24 24.01
C ARG A 55 -7.28 -10.88 24.49
N GLN A 56 -7.62 -9.60 24.57
CA GLN A 56 -8.94 -9.14 25.04
C GLN A 56 -10.07 -9.54 24.09
N LEU A 57 -9.80 -9.56 22.78
CA LEU A 57 -10.77 -9.91 21.75
C LEU A 57 -10.80 -11.42 21.43
N GLY A 58 -9.94 -12.22 22.06
CA GLY A 58 -9.86 -13.67 21.81
C GLY A 58 -9.26 -14.02 20.43
N HIS A 59 -8.50 -13.12 19.82
CA HIS A 59 -7.82 -13.37 18.56
C HIS A 59 -6.53 -14.18 18.76
N PRO A 60 -6.14 -15.04 17.79
CA PRO A 60 -4.88 -15.74 17.86
C PRO A 60 -3.71 -14.74 17.80
N LYS A 61 -2.60 -15.09 18.46
CA LYS A 61 -1.40 -14.26 18.52
C LYS A 61 -0.91 -13.90 17.12
N GLY A 62 -0.78 -12.61 16.84
CA GLY A 62 -0.34 -12.08 15.56
C GLY A 62 -1.45 -11.90 14.52
N ALA A 63 -2.73 -12.16 14.84
CA ALA A 63 -3.84 -11.89 13.93
C ALA A 63 -3.89 -10.41 13.49
N LEU A 64 -3.58 -9.50 14.42
CA LEU A 64 -3.56 -8.05 14.20
C LEU A 64 -2.13 -7.54 13.99
N ALA A 65 -1.14 -8.14 14.67
CA ALA A 65 0.24 -7.68 14.60
C ALA A 65 0.99 -8.16 13.34
N SER A 66 0.64 -9.32 12.77
CA SER A 66 1.32 -9.88 11.60
C SER A 66 1.24 -8.96 10.37
N PRO A 67 0.05 -8.43 9.99
CA PRO A 67 -0.08 -7.51 8.85
C PRO A 67 0.78 -6.24 8.95
N LEU A 68 1.14 -5.83 10.18
CA LEU A 68 1.89 -4.60 10.44
C LEU A 68 3.41 -4.77 10.39
N LYS A 69 3.90 -6.01 10.28
CA LYS A 69 5.33 -6.28 10.26
C LYS A 69 5.99 -5.69 9.01
N PRO A 70 7.24 -5.19 9.09
CA PRO A 70 7.96 -4.66 7.94
C PRO A 70 7.99 -5.60 6.73
N VAL A 71 8.14 -6.91 6.98
CA VAL A 71 8.15 -7.97 5.94
C VAL A 71 6.84 -8.07 5.15
N ASN A 72 5.74 -7.53 5.67
CA ASN A 72 4.43 -7.55 5.05
C ASN A 72 4.03 -6.20 4.44
N ARG A 73 4.85 -5.16 4.54
CA ARG A 73 4.56 -3.83 3.94
C ARG A 73 4.43 -3.87 2.41
N SER A 74 5.05 -4.86 1.76
CA SER A 74 4.92 -5.11 0.32
C SER A 74 3.68 -5.94 -0.05
N ARG A 75 2.70 -6.08 0.86
CA ARG A 75 1.48 -6.83 0.61
C ARG A 75 0.28 -6.14 1.24
N VAL A 76 -0.79 -6.03 0.47
CA VAL A 76 -2.09 -5.62 1.00
C VAL A 76 -2.75 -6.85 1.64
N PRO A 77 -3.17 -6.79 2.92
CA PRO A 77 -3.87 -7.89 3.56
C PRO A 77 -5.22 -8.17 2.89
N ARG A 78 -5.75 -9.38 3.08
CA ARG A 78 -7.09 -9.72 2.57
C ARG A 78 -8.17 -8.88 3.28
N LEU A 79 -9.28 -8.63 2.60
CA LEU A 79 -10.41 -7.85 3.14
C LEU A 79 -10.86 -8.35 4.52
N ALA A 80 -11.00 -9.66 4.72
CA ALA A 80 -11.38 -10.23 6.01
C ALA A 80 -10.38 -9.87 7.14
N THR A 81 -9.08 -9.80 6.84
CA THR A 81 -8.04 -9.37 7.78
C THR A 81 -8.17 -7.88 8.08
N ILE A 82 -8.40 -7.04 7.07
CA ILE A 82 -8.62 -5.60 7.22
C ILE A 82 -9.86 -5.34 8.09
N GLN A 83 -10.98 -6.01 7.81
CA GLN A 83 -12.22 -5.90 8.59
C GLN A 83 -12.03 -6.32 10.05
N THR A 84 -11.28 -7.40 10.29
CA THR A 84 -10.94 -7.84 11.65
C THR A 84 -10.14 -6.76 12.38
N MET A 85 -9.14 -6.19 11.73
CA MET A 85 -8.31 -5.12 12.31
C MET A 85 -9.09 -3.83 12.55
N ALA A 86 -9.90 -3.41 11.58
CA ALA A 86 -10.76 -2.24 11.65
C ALA A 86 -11.73 -2.33 12.83
N THR A 87 -12.38 -3.49 12.97
CA THR A 87 -13.28 -3.78 14.10
C THR A 87 -12.54 -3.74 15.43
N ALA A 88 -11.37 -4.38 15.52
CA ALA A 88 -10.58 -4.43 16.75
C ALA A 88 -10.10 -3.05 17.20
N LEU A 89 -9.73 -2.19 16.25
CA LEU A 89 -9.19 -0.85 16.51
C LEU A 89 -10.25 0.25 16.49
N ASN A 90 -11.51 -0.09 16.22
CA ASN A 90 -12.61 0.86 16.02
C ASN A 90 -12.28 1.94 14.97
N ILE A 91 -11.80 1.49 13.81
CA ILE A 91 -11.47 2.31 12.62
C ILE A 91 -12.42 1.90 11.50
N ASP A 92 -12.70 2.81 10.57
CA ASP A 92 -13.39 2.45 9.33
C ASP A 92 -12.53 1.49 8.47
N ALA A 93 -13.16 0.45 7.95
CA ALA A 93 -12.45 -0.58 7.19
C ALA A 93 -11.98 -0.09 5.81
N ALA A 94 -12.68 0.87 5.19
CA ALA A 94 -12.27 1.46 3.93
C ALA A 94 -11.05 2.35 4.13
N ASP A 95 -11.03 3.17 5.18
CA ASP A 95 -9.88 4.03 5.51
C ASP A 95 -8.63 3.20 5.80
N LEU A 96 -8.77 2.13 6.60
CA LEU A 96 -7.65 1.23 6.91
C LEU A 96 -7.17 0.50 5.65
N GLY A 97 -8.09 0.06 4.79
CA GLY A 97 -7.76 -0.56 3.51
C GLY A 97 -6.98 0.39 2.60
N GLN A 98 -7.41 1.65 2.51
CA GLN A 98 -6.72 2.68 1.74
C GLN A 98 -5.32 2.94 2.28
N ALA A 99 -5.13 3.00 3.60
CA ALA A 99 -3.80 3.15 4.18
C ALA A 99 -2.85 1.99 3.82
N PHE A 100 -3.34 0.75 3.83
CA PHE A 100 -2.55 -0.40 3.37
C PHE A 100 -2.21 -0.29 1.87
N MET A 101 -3.13 0.22 1.05
CA MET A 101 -2.87 0.47 -0.37
C MET A 101 -1.82 1.57 -0.57
N THR A 102 -1.89 2.68 0.17
CA THR A 102 -0.90 3.78 0.13
C THR A 102 0.48 3.28 0.53
N ASP A 103 0.58 2.50 1.61
CA ASP A 103 1.86 1.92 2.05
C ASP A 103 2.42 0.90 1.05
N PHE A 104 1.55 0.17 0.33
CA PHE A 104 1.95 -0.81 -0.68
C PHE A 104 2.41 -0.15 -2.00
N ILE A 105 1.70 0.87 -2.47
CA ILE A 105 1.97 1.54 -3.75
C ILE A 105 3.10 2.59 -3.61
N GLY A 106 3.29 3.17 -2.42
CA GLY A 106 4.10 4.39 -2.23
C GLY A 106 3.33 5.64 -2.71
N ASP A 107 4.03 6.75 -2.99
CA ASP A 107 3.47 7.96 -3.65
C ASP A 107 2.98 7.71 -5.10
N GLY A 108 2.60 6.48 -5.45
CA GLY A 108 1.89 6.21 -6.69
C GLY A 108 0.46 6.70 -6.55
N ASP A 109 0.01 7.45 -7.55
CA ASP A 109 -1.28 8.15 -7.61
C ASP A 109 -2.38 7.45 -6.81
N GLU A 110 -2.98 8.21 -5.88
CA GLU A 110 -4.14 7.76 -5.13
C GLU A 110 -5.14 7.10 -6.08
N LYS A 111 -5.51 5.85 -5.80
CA LYS A 111 -6.57 5.21 -6.55
C LYS A 111 -7.80 6.10 -6.49
N THR A 112 -8.31 6.48 -7.65
CA THR A 112 -9.60 7.18 -7.72
C THR A 112 -10.67 6.32 -7.06
N ILE A 113 -11.72 6.93 -6.52
CA ILE A 113 -12.86 6.22 -5.91
C ILE A 113 -13.42 5.15 -6.85
N HIS A 114 -13.37 5.39 -8.17
CA HIS A 114 -13.79 4.42 -9.19
C HIS A 114 -12.86 3.21 -9.29
N GLN A 115 -11.54 3.41 -9.22
CA GLN A 115 -10.55 2.31 -9.24
C GLN A 115 -10.66 1.46 -7.97
N GLN A 116 -10.91 2.08 -6.82
CA GLN A 116 -11.12 1.34 -5.57
C GLN A 116 -12.41 0.51 -5.62
N ARG A 117 -13.54 1.11 -6.02
CA ARG A 117 -14.81 0.37 -6.19
C ARG A 117 -14.69 -0.78 -7.20
N ALA A 118 -13.95 -0.58 -8.29
CA ALA A 118 -13.73 -1.64 -9.28
C ALA A 118 -12.92 -2.81 -8.67
N ALA A 119 -11.90 -2.51 -7.87
CA ALA A 119 -11.12 -3.54 -7.18
C ALA A 119 -11.97 -4.31 -6.16
N ASP A 120 -12.83 -3.61 -5.41
CA ASP A 120 -13.73 -4.23 -4.42
C ASP A 120 -14.73 -5.18 -5.11
N ILE A 121 -15.39 -4.72 -6.18
CA ILE A 121 -16.33 -5.53 -6.96
C ILE A 121 -15.64 -6.79 -7.50
N ILE A 122 -14.43 -6.65 -8.07
CA ILE A 122 -13.68 -7.80 -8.57
C ILE A 122 -13.35 -8.75 -7.42
N GLY A 123 -12.93 -8.23 -6.26
CA GLY A 123 -12.60 -9.02 -5.07
C GLY A 123 -13.76 -9.87 -4.53
N GLU A 124 -15.01 -9.48 -4.79
CA GLU A 124 -16.21 -10.21 -4.38
C GLU A 124 -16.62 -11.33 -5.35
N LEU A 125 -16.07 -11.36 -6.57
CA LEU A 125 -16.44 -12.36 -7.58
C LEU A 125 -15.92 -13.78 -7.22
N PRO A 126 -16.59 -14.84 -7.71
CA PRO A 126 -16.04 -16.19 -7.70
C PRO A 126 -14.66 -16.28 -8.39
N PRO A 127 -13.75 -17.19 -7.97
CA PRO A 127 -12.37 -17.23 -8.45
C PRO A 127 -12.21 -17.34 -9.98
N ALA A 128 -13.13 -18.01 -10.66
CA ALA A 128 -13.11 -18.10 -12.12
C ALA A 128 -13.42 -16.75 -12.79
N LEU A 129 -14.35 -15.99 -12.23
CA LEU A 129 -14.75 -14.67 -12.71
C LEU A 129 -13.72 -13.59 -12.35
N GLN A 130 -13.06 -13.70 -11.19
CA GLN A 130 -11.92 -12.85 -10.85
C GLN A 130 -10.79 -12.97 -11.88
N ARG A 131 -10.40 -14.20 -12.23
CA ARG A 131 -9.36 -14.44 -13.23
C ARG A 131 -9.74 -13.87 -14.60
N LEU A 132 -11.01 -13.98 -14.98
CA LEU A 132 -11.51 -13.41 -16.22
C LEU A 132 -11.43 -11.87 -16.20
N ALA A 133 -11.90 -11.24 -15.13
CA ALA A 133 -11.88 -9.79 -14.97
C ALA A 133 -10.45 -9.22 -15.00
N LEU A 134 -9.51 -9.88 -14.32
CA LEU A 134 -8.10 -9.47 -14.33
C LEU A 134 -7.48 -9.56 -15.73
N ARG A 135 -7.74 -10.66 -16.47
CA ARG A 135 -7.27 -10.79 -17.86
C ARG A 135 -7.83 -9.71 -18.78
N GLN A 136 -9.07 -9.31 -18.57
CA GLN A 136 -9.69 -8.22 -19.34
C GLN A 136 -9.03 -6.87 -19.04
N LEU A 137 -8.75 -6.58 -17.77
CA LEU A 137 -8.03 -5.37 -17.37
C LEU A 137 -6.60 -5.35 -17.94
N GLU A 138 -5.90 -6.48 -17.93
CA GLU A 138 -4.57 -6.61 -18.55
C GLU A 138 -4.62 -6.35 -20.06
N ALA A 139 -5.62 -6.90 -20.76
CA ALA A 139 -5.79 -6.66 -22.19
C ALA A 139 -6.07 -5.18 -22.52
N LEU A 140 -6.89 -4.51 -21.71
CA LEU A 140 -7.16 -3.07 -21.84
C LEU A 140 -5.90 -2.23 -21.57
N ALA A 141 -5.12 -2.59 -20.54
CA ALA A 141 -3.88 -1.90 -20.22
C ALA A 141 -2.85 -2.05 -21.34
N GLU A 142 -2.69 -3.24 -21.91
CA GLU A 142 -1.78 -3.47 -23.04
C GLU A 142 -2.23 -2.68 -24.28
N HIS A 143 -3.54 -2.62 -24.55
CA HIS A 143 -4.06 -1.81 -25.65
C HIS A 143 -3.77 -0.31 -25.48
N SER A 144 -3.99 0.25 -24.28
CA SER A 144 -3.67 1.66 -23.97
C SER A 144 -2.20 1.97 -24.24
N ARG A 145 -1.28 1.13 -23.72
CA ARG A 145 0.17 1.27 -23.96
C ARG A 145 0.54 1.12 -25.44
N GLY A 146 -0.20 0.30 -26.18
CA GLY A 146 -0.04 0.17 -27.64
C GLY A 146 -0.41 1.46 -28.36
N CYS A 147 -1.54 2.07 -28.00
CA CYS A 147 -1.99 3.34 -28.55
C CYS A 147 -1.04 4.50 -28.21
N GLU A 148 -0.57 4.59 -26.96
CA GLU A 148 0.41 5.59 -26.51
C GLU A 148 1.71 5.49 -27.32
N ARG A 149 2.30 4.28 -27.42
CA ARG A 149 3.51 4.06 -28.24
C ARG A 149 3.32 4.45 -29.71
N ALA A 150 2.17 4.16 -30.29
CA ALA A 150 1.86 4.53 -31.67
C ALA A 150 1.72 6.06 -31.84
N HIS A 151 1.10 6.73 -30.87
CA HIS A 151 0.98 8.18 -30.84
C HIS A 151 2.35 8.86 -30.71
N ASP A 152 3.19 8.39 -29.78
CA ASP A 152 4.53 8.93 -29.56
C ASP A 152 5.44 8.73 -30.79
N ALA A 153 5.36 7.57 -31.44
CA ALA A 153 6.08 7.31 -32.68
C ALA A 153 5.63 8.23 -33.83
N ALA A 154 4.33 8.53 -33.92
CA ALA A 154 3.79 9.45 -34.92
C ALA A 154 4.19 10.92 -34.65
N PHE A 155 4.32 11.30 -33.38
CA PHE A 155 4.81 12.61 -32.97
C PHE A 155 6.30 12.79 -33.32
N LEU A 156 7.14 11.82 -32.94
CA LEU A 156 8.58 11.83 -33.27
C LEU A 156 8.86 11.82 -34.78
N ALA A 157 8.03 11.13 -35.57
CA ALA A 157 8.14 11.12 -37.03
C ALA A 157 7.81 12.50 -37.66
N LYS A 158 6.88 13.26 -37.09
CA LYS A 158 6.55 14.63 -37.53
C LYS A 158 7.67 15.63 -37.24
N ASP A 159 8.35 15.48 -36.10
CA ASP A 159 9.47 16.36 -35.74
C ASP A 159 10.71 16.10 -36.62
N ALA A 160 10.90 14.86 -37.07
CA ALA A 160 11.96 14.49 -38.01
C ALA A 160 11.74 15.08 -39.42
N ASP A 161 10.50 15.13 -39.90
CA ASP A 161 10.14 15.73 -41.20
C ASP A 161 10.12 17.28 -41.18
N GLY A 162 10.09 17.90 -40.00
CA GLY A 162 10.13 19.36 -39.82
C GLY A 162 11.54 19.98 -39.75
N SER A 163 12.60 19.17 -39.72
CA SER A 163 14.00 19.61 -39.57
C SER A 163 14.74 19.81 -40.92
N SER A 164 14.00 20.02 -42.01
CA SER A 164 14.56 20.41 -43.32
C SER A 164 13.73 21.50 -43.99
N ALA A 165 13.68 22.68 -43.37
CA ALA A 165 13.23 23.92 -44.00
C ALA A 165 14.17 25.08 -43.61
#